data_AF-A0A128FJJ4-F1
#
_entry.id   AF-A0A128FJJ4-F1
#
_cell.length_a   1.000
_cell.length_b   1.000
_cell.length_c   1.000
_cell.angle_alpha   90.00
_cell.angle_beta   90.00
_cell.angle_gamma   90.00
#
_symmetry.space_group_name_H-M   'P 1'
#
loop_
_entity.id
_entity.type
_entity.pdbx_description
1 polymer ?
#
loop_
_entity_poly.entity_id
_entity_poly.type
_entity_poly.pdbx_seq_one_letter_code
_entity_poly.pdbx_strand_id
1 'polypeptide(L)' 'MKNREIVRGFWEHFSRADYQGSRHLIKLNIRIVWPTSRERYDNTDEYFKVNEVFGDGWIFNIFSLEETT' A
#
# COMPACT_ATOMS: atom_id res chain seq x y z
N MET A 1 5.05 -15.72 -4.70
CA MET A 1 3.77 -15.12 -5.12
C MET A 1 3.99 -14.39 -6.43
N LYS A 2 3.02 -14.41 -7.34
CA LYS A 2 3.04 -13.59 -8.56
C LYS A 2 2.81 -12.12 -8.18
N ASN A 3 3.34 -11.17 -8.95
CA ASN A 3 3.24 -9.73 -8.64
C ASN A 3 1.80 -9.28 -8.38
N ARG A 4 0.85 -9.74 -9.19
CA ARG A 4 -0.58 -9.43 -9.02
C ARG A 4 -1.17 -9.92 -7.70
N GLU A 5 -0.70 -11.05 -7.17
CA GLU A 5 -1.14 -11.58 -5.87
C GLU A 5 -0.60 -10.72 -4.72
N ILE A 6 0.64 -10.22 -4.85
CA ILE A 6 1.26 -9.33 -3.86
C ILE A 6 0.50 -8.00 -3.80
N VAL A 7 0.24 -7.38 -4.96
CA VAL A 7 -0.49 -6.11 -5.02
C VAL A 7 -1.93 -6.26 -4.51
N ARG A 8 -2.61 -7.37 -4.86
CA ARG A 8 -3.94 -7.66 -4.32
C ARG A 8 -3.91 -7.75 -2.80
N GLY A 9 -3.03 -8.59 -2.25
CA GLY A 9 -2.92 -8.80 -0.81
C GLY A 9 -2.62 -7.49 -0.08
N PHE A 10 -1.76 -6.64 -0.63
CA PHE A 10 -1.43 -5.34 -0.03
C PHE A 10 -2.68 -4.47 0.18
N TRP A 11 -3.53 -4.32 -0.84
CA TRP A 11 -4.76 -3.52 -0.74
C TRP A 11 -5.85 -4.18 0.13
N GLU A 12 -5.91 -5.52 0.15
CA GLU A 12 -6.79 -6.28 1.04
C GLU A 12 -6.41 -6.08 2.52
N HIS A 13 -5.11 -6.09 2.84
CA HIS A 13 -4.61 -5.77 4.19
C HIS A 13 -4.89 -4.31 4.56
N PHE A 14 -4.62 -3.37 3.65
CA PHE A 14 -4.92 -1.95 3.84
C PHE A 14 -6.39 -1.68 4.16
N SER A 15 -7.31 -2.38 3.49
CA SER A 15 -8.76 -2.26 3.73
C SER A 15 -9.21 -2.73 5.11
N ARG A 16 -8.34 -3.45 5.83
CA ARG A 16 -8.59 -3.99 7.17
C ARG A 16 -7.75 -3.27 8.23
N ALA A 17 -7.11 -2.15 7.88
CA ALA A 17 -6.10 -1.48 8.71
C ALA A 17 -4.97 -2.42 9.18
N ASP A 18 -4.68 -3.50 8.43
CA ASP A 18 -3.60 -4.42 8.74
C ASP A 18 -2.28 -3.94 8.13
N TYR A 19 -1.73 -2.89 8.73
CA TYR A 19 -0.48 -2.29 8.25
C TYR A 19 0.73 -3.19 8.49
N GLN A 20 0.71 -4.04 9.52
CA GLN A 20 1.78 -5.01 9.75
C GLN A 20 1.79 -6.10 8.67
N GLY A 21 0.63 -6.66 8.31
CA GLY A 21 0.51 -7.58 7.18
C GLY A 21 0.93 -6.93 5.86
N SER A 22 0.55 -5.67 5.65
CA SER A 22 0.93 -4.89 4.46
C SER A 22 2.44 -4.67 4.35
N ARG A 23 3.15 -4.44 5.48
CA ARG A 23 4.60 -4.21 5.51
C ARG A 23 5.40 -5.38 4.91
N HIS A 24 4.92 -6.61 5.05
CA HIS A 24 5.60 -7.79 4.49
C HIS A 24 5.48 -7.91 2.96
N LEU A 25 4.62 -7.12 2.33
CA LEU A 25 4.33 -7.17 0.89
C LEU A 25 4.99 -6.04 0.09
N ILE A 26 5.72 -5.15 0.77
CA ILE A 26 6.36 -3.97 0.17
C ILE A 26 7.85 -3.91 0.53
N LYS A 27 8.68 -3.43 -0.41
CA LYS A 27 10.13 -3.29 -0.18
C LYS A 27 10.40 -2.12 0.76
N LEU A 28 11.30 -2.29 1.73
CA LEU A 28 11.69 -1.24 2.69
C LEU A 28 12.21 0.03 2.02
N ASN A 29 13.04 -0.12 0.99
CA ASN A 29 13.58 0.98 0.19
C ASN A 29 12.74 1.16 -1.08
N ILE A 30 11.58 1.80 -0.92
CA ILE A 30 10.67 2.16 -2.00
C ILE A 30 10.34 3.63 -1.92
N ARG A 31 10.12 4.24 -3.09
CA ARG A 31 9.52 5.56 -3.18
C ARG A 31 8.04 5.43 -3.50
N ILE A 32 7.20 6.02 -2.66
CA ILE A 32 5.74 6.10 -2.87
C ILE A 32 5.40 7.55 -3.16
N VAL A 33 4.66 7.78 -4.23
CA VAL A 33 4.25 9.13 -4.66
C VAL A 33 2.75 9.15 -4.83
N TRP A 34 2.10 10.14 -4.23
CA TRP A 34 0.70 10.48 -4.48
C TRP A 34 0.69 11.76 -5.34
N PRO A 35 0.55 11.65 -6.67
CA PRO A 35 0.79 12.79 -7.55
C PRO A 35 -0.16 13.96 -7.33
N THR A 36 -1.43 13.66 -6.99
CA THR A 36 -2.48 14.66 -6.78
C THR A 36 -2.18 15.55 -5.58
N SER A 37 -1.80 14.96 -4.44
CA SER A 37 -1.44 15.69 -3.21
C SER A 37 0.02 16.16 -3.20
N ARG A 38 0.84 15.66 -4.13
CA ARG A 38 2.30 15.84 -4.16
C ARG A 38 3.00 15.24 -2.94
N GLU A 39 2.37 14.31 -2.25
CA GLU A 39 3.01 13.59 -1.16
C GLU A 39 4.03 12.60 -1.72
N ARG A 40 5.15 12.49 -1.02
CA ARG A 40 6.25 11.59 -1.34
C ARG A 40 6.80 11.00 -0.06
N TYR A 41 6.97 9.69 -0.07
CA TYR A 41 7.63 8.93 0.97
C TYR A 41 8.84 8.22 0.37
N ASP A 42 10.01 8.41 0.95
CA ASP A 42 11.26 7.78 0.48
C ASP A 42 11.61 6.50 1.26
N ASN A 43 10.75 6.08 2.19
CA ASN A 43 10.82 4.80 2.89
C ASN A 43 9.40 4.33 3.28
N THR A 44 9.28 3.03 3.56
CA THR A 44 7.99 2.43 3.96
C THR A 44 7.51 2.89 5.33
N ASP A 45 8.41 3.20 6.26
CA ASP A 45 8.05 3.47 7.65
C ASP A 45 7.24 4.76 7.79
N GLU A 46 7.67 5.83 7.12
CA GLU A 46 6.92 7.08 7.06
C GLU A 46 5.56 6.91 6.42
N TYR A 47 5.50 6.16 5.32
CA TYR A 47 4.25 5.87 4.62
C TYR A 47 3.24 5.15 5.53
N PHE A 48 3.68 4.09 6.22
CA PHE A 48 2.80 3.36 7.13
C PHE A 48 2.43 4.17 8.37
N LYS A 49 3.35 4.95 8.94
CA LYS A 49 3.05 5.81 10.10
C LYS A 49 1.92 6.79 9.82
N VAL A 50 1.87 7.36 8.62
CA VAL A 50 0.76 8.25 8.21
C VAL A 50 -0.53 7.44 8.05
N ASN A 51 -0.49 6.32 7.34
CA ASN A 51 -1.69 5.51 7.09
C ASN A 51 -2.25 4.87 8.37
N GLU A 52 -1.41 4.51 9.35
CA GLU A 52 -1.84 4.03 10.67
C GLU A 52 -2.65 5.10 11.44
N VAL A 53 -2.41 6.39 11.18
CA VAL A 53 -3.13 7.50 11.83
C VAL A 53 -4.42 7.87 11.10
N PHE A 54 -4.44 7.82 9.77
CA PHE A 54 -5.54 8.36 8.95
C PHE A 54 -6.36 7.30 8.20
N GLY A 55 -5.83 6.11 8.03
CA GLY A 55 -6.38 5.07 7.16
C GLY A 55 -7.37 4.11 7.84
N ASP A 56 -7.66 4.32 9.13
CA ASP A 56 -8.67 3.52 9.82
C ASP A 56 -10.05 3.68 9.15
N GLY A 57 -10.75 2.57 8.97
CA GLY A 57 -12.04 2.50 8.28
C GLY A 57 -12.01 2.69 6.76
N TRP A 58 -10.84 2.84 6.13
CA TRP A 58 -10.76 2.89 4.67
C TRP A 58 -11.04 1.53 4.04
N ILE A 59 -11.84 1.51 2.98
CA ILE A 59 -12.18 0.29 2.24
C ILE A 59 -11.74 0.46 0.79
N PHE A 60 -10.94 -0.48 0.29
CA PHE A 60 -10.50 -0.52 -1.09
C PHE A 60 -11.20 -1.66 -1.84
N ASN A 61 -11.93 -1.30 -2.90
CA ASN A 61 -12.50 -2.25 -3.85
C ASN A 61 -11.59 -2.32 -5.08
N ILE A 62 -11.03 -3.50 -5.35
CA ILE A 62 -10.14 -3.73 -6.48
C ILE A 62 -10.99 -4.03 -7.72
N PHE A 63 -11.03 -3.10 -8.67
CA PHE A 63 -11.77 -3.26 -9.94
C PHE A 63 -10.94 -3.97 -11.03
N SER A 64 -9.64 -3.68 -11.10
CA SER A 64 -8.72 -4.31 -12.05
C SER A 64 -7.31 -4.44 -11.46
N LEU A 65 -6.57 -5.45 -11.93
CA LEU A 65 -5.15 -5.64 -11.63
C LEU A 65 -4.44 -6.06 -12.92
N GLU A 66 -3.56 -5.19 -13.39
CA GLU A 66 -2.82 -5.38 -14.63
C GLU A 66 -1.33 -5.53 -14.33
N GLU A 67 -0.67 -6.38 -15.08
CA GLU A 67 0.77 -6.58 -15.00
C GLU A 67 1.36 -6.02 -16.29
N THR A 68 2.17 -4.98 -16.17
CA THR A 68 2.87 -4.39 -17.30
C THR A 68 4.18 -5.15 -17.52
N THR A 69 4.39 -5.61 -18.75
CA THR A 69 5.66 -6.18 -19.24
C THR A 69 6.79 -5.16 -19.26
#